data_AF-A0A7Y5TYR7-F1
#
_entry.id   AF-A0A7Y5TYR7-F1
#
_cell.length_a   1.000
_cell.length_b   1.000
_cell.length_c   1.000
_cell.angle_alpha   90.00
_cell.angle_beta   90.00
_cell.angle_gamma   90.00
#
_symmetry.space_group_name_H-M   'P 1'
#
loop_
_entity.id
_entity.type
_entity.pdbx_description
1 polymer ?
#
loop_
_entity_poly.entity_id
_entity_poly.type
_entity_poly.pdbx_seq_one_letter_code
_entity_poly.pdbx_strand_id
1 'polypeptide(L)' 'MPADLLEETLRASGERTYSRAVARAMQDFVRRARARKILELAGGGAWQGDLSAVREDSSPYHPGRRRGPR' A
#
# COMPACT_ATOMS: atom_id res chain seq x y z
N MET A 1 -22.69 11.78 -18.34
CA MET A 1 -22.62 10.98 -17.09
C MET A 1 -24.05 10.69 -16.65
N PRO A 2 -24.40 9.44 -16.35
CA PRO A 2 -25.70 9.10 -15.76
C PRO A 2 -25.89 9.86 -14.43
N ALA A 3 -27.07 10.43 -14.19
CA ALA A 3 -27.32 11.30 -13.03
C ALA A 3 -27.29 10.53 -11.70
N ASP A 4 -27.81 9.31 -11.72
CA ASP A 4 -27.75 8.30 -10.68
C ASP A 4 -26.30 8.00 -10.23
N LEU A 5 -25.37 7.87 -11.18
CA LEU A 5 -23.97 7.62 -10.86
C LEU A 5 -23.30 8.82 -10.17
N LEU A 6 -23.64 10.05 -10.55
CA LEU A 6 -23.12 11.25 -9.90
C LEU A 6 -23.65 11.40 -8.47
N GLU A 7 -24.94 11.12 -8.27
CA GLU A 7 -25.58 11.09 -6.95
C GLU A 7 -24.94 10.04 -6.03
N GLU A 8 -24.72 8.82 -6.54
CA GLU A 8 -24.03 7.78 -5.79
C GLU A 8 -22.59 8.16 -5.48
N THR A 9 -21.87 8.75 -6.44
CA THR A 9 -20.50 9.22 -6.25
C THR A 9 -20.43 10.30 -5.16
N LEU A 10 -21.37 11.26 -5.16
CA LEU A 10 -21.45 12.33 -4.16
C LEU A 10 -21.67 11.76 -2.75
N ARG A 11 -22.59 10.80 -2.61
CA ARG A 11 -22.87 10.11 -1.35
C ARG A 11 -21.68 9.28 -0.87
N ALA A 12 -21.11 8.47 -1.75
CA ALA A 12 -19.97 7.60 -1.43
C ALA A 12 -18.69 8.38 -1.09
N SER A 13 -18.46 9.52 -1.77
CA SER A 13 -17.29 10.36 -1.51
C SER A 13 -17.47 11.24 -0.27
N GLY A 14 -18.70 11.50 0.18
CA GLY A 14 -19.02 12.45 1.25
C GLY A 14 -18.72 13.90 0.88
N GLU A 15 -18.64 14.22 -0.41
CA GLU A 15 -18.33 15.58 -0.88
C GLU A 15 -19.61 16.40 -0.99
N ARG A 16 -19.47 17.72 -0.94
CA ARG A 16 -20.63 18.65 -0.99
C ARG A 16 -21.00 19.07 -2.41
N THR A 17 -20.12 18.82 -3.38
CA THR A 17 -20.32 19.22 -4.77
C THR A 17 -19.92 18.08 -5.70
N TYR A 18 -20.61 17.99 -6.83
CA TYR A 18 -20.29 17.01 -7.88
C TYR A 18 -18.87 17.14 -8.40
N SER A 19 -18.38 18.38 -8.59
CA SER A 19 -17.01 18.62 -9.05
C SER A 19 -15.96 18.03 -8.11
N ARG A 20 -16.15 18.16 -6.79
CA ARG A 20 -15.24 17.58 -5.79
C ARG A 20 -15.37 16.06 -5.72
N ALA A 21 -16.59 15.54 -5.81
CA ALA A 21 -16.85 14.10 -5.84
C ALA A 21 -16.16 13.43 -7.04
N VAL A 22 -16.31 14.01 -8.23
CA VAL A 22 -15.66 13.54 -9.47
C VAL A 22 -14.14 13.65 -9.39
N ALA A 23 -13.62 14.79 -8.93
CA ALA A 23 -12.17 14.98 -8.78
C ALA A 23 -11.56 13.91 -7.85
N ARG A 24 -12.21 13.62 -6.72
CA ARG A 24 -11.78 12.58 -5.78
C ARG A 24 -11.86 11.18 -6.38
N ALA A 25 -12.96 10.85 -7.07
CA ALA A 25 -13.12 9.58 -7.76
C ALA A 25 -12.02 9.35 -8.82
N MET A 26 -11.67 10.39 -9.58
CA MET A 26 -10.59 10.32 -10.57
C MET A 26 -9.22 10.12 -9.92
N GLN A 27 -8.92 10.82 -8.82
CA GLN A 27 -7.66 10.63 -8.09
C GLN A 27 -7.55 9.20 -7.55
N ASP A 28 -8.62 8.67 -6.96
CA ASP A 28 -8.69 7.30 -6.47
C ASP A 28 -8.50 6.27 -7.59
N PHE A 29 -9.15 6.50 -8.74
CA PHE A 29 -9.00 5.65 -9.91
C PHE A 29 -7.56 5.60 -10.40
N VAL A 30 -6.91 6.76 -10.58
CA VAL A 30 -5.51 6.84 -11.01
C VAL A 30 -4.57 6.18 -10.00
N ARG A 31 -4.77 6.42 -8.69
CA ARG A 31 -3.98 5.76 -7.64
C ARG A 31 -4.08 4.24 -7.73
N ARG A 32 -5.30 3.71 -7.85
CA ARG A 32 -5.54 2.26 -7.97
C ARG A 32 -4.96 1.68 -9.28
N ALA A 33 -5.07 2.42 -10.39
CA ALA A 33 -4.48 2.01 -11.66
C ALA A 33 -2.96 1.91 -11.60
N ARG A 34 -2.30 2.85 -10.91
CA ARG A 34 -0.85 2.79 -10.68
C ARG A 34 -0.47 1.65 -9.73
N ALA A 35 -1.24 1.43 -8.67
CA ALA A 35 -0.99 0.33 -7.73
C ALA A 35 -1.12 -1.06 -8.39
N ARG A 36 -2.05 -1.24 -9.35
CA ARG A 36 -2.15 -2.50 -10.11
C ARG A 36 -0.86 -2.85 -10.86
N LYS A 37 -0.10 -1.85 -11.34
CA LYS A 37 1.21 -2.08 -11.97
C LYS A 37 2.25 -2.65 -11.00
N ILE A 38 2.08 -2.47 -9.68
CA ILE A 38 2.97 -3.10 -8.69
C ILE A 38 2.80 -4.62 -8.70
N LEU A 39 1.59 -5.12 -8.98
CA LEU A 39 1.37 -6.56 -9.11
C LEU A 39 2.02 -7.12 -10.39
N GLU A 40 2.21 -6.29 -11.43
CA GLU A 40 3.00 -6.67 -12.61
C GLU A 40 4.50 -6.82 -12.28
N LEU A 41 4.98 -6.20 -11.19
CA LEU A 41 6.37 -6.37 -10.73
C LEU A 41 6.58 -7.69 -9.97
N ALA A 42 5.50 -8.33 -9.49
CA ALA A 42 5.59 -9.62 -8.82
C ALA A 42 6.04 -10.71 -9.82
N GLY A 43 7.10 -11.44 -9.48
CA GLY A 43 7.69 -12.44 -10.38
C GLY A 43 8.55 -11.87 -11.52
N GLY A 44 8.50 -10.55 -11.76
CA GLY A 44 9.33 -9.86 -12.76
C GLY A 44 10.79 -9.62 -12.33
N GLY A 45 11.17 -10.09 -11.14
CA GLY A 45 12.53 -9.97 -10.63
C GLY A 45 12.96 -8.54 -10.34
N ALA A 46 12.03 -7.58 -10.16
CA ALA A 46 12.34 -6.16 -9.92
C ALA A 46 13.19 -5.90 -8.67
N TRP A 47 13.25 -6.86 -7.75
CA TRP A 47 14.16 -6.88 -6.61
C TRP A 47 15.35 -7.78 -6.93
N GLN A 48 16.57 -7.24 -6.91
CA GLN A 48 17.81 -8.02 -7.03
C GLN A 48 18.63 -7.88 -5.74
N GLY A 49 19.06 -9.01 -5.17
CA GLY A 49 19.84 -9.08 -3.94
C GLY A 49 19.19 -9.91 -2.85
N ASP A 50 19.96 -10.20 -1.80
CA ASP A 50 19.51 -11.00 -0.66
C ASP A 50 18.71 -10.14 0.32
N LEU A 51 17.43 -10.46 0.50
CA LEU A 51 16.53 -9.76 1.41
C LEU A 51 17.01 -9.84 2.87
N SER A 52 17.72 -10.91 3.24
CA SER A 52 18.23 -11.09 4.60
C SER A 52 19.37 -10.11 4.94
N ALA A 53 20.14 -9.67 3.95
CA ALA A 53 21.23 -8.71 4.12
C ALA A 53 20.74 -7.28 4.42
N VAL A 54 19.49 -6.95 4.07
CA VAL A 54 18.91 -5.60 4.22
C VAL A 54 17.92 -5.51 5.39
N ARG A 55 17.58 -6.65 6.02
CA ARG A 55 16.64 -6.68 7.16
C ARG A 55 17.38 -6.36 8.46
N GLU A 56 17.07 -5.19 9.04
CA GLU A 56 17.56 -4.77 10.37
C GLU A 56 16.99 -5.59 11.54
N ASP A 57 15.89 -6.31 11.34
CA ASP A 57 15.26 -7.18 12.37
C ASP A 57 16.09 -8.42 12.74
N SER A 58 17.24 -8.61 12.10
CA SER A 58 18.22 -9.64 12.40
C SER A 58 18.98 -9.28 13.69
N SER A 59 18.29 -9.20 14.83
CA SER A 59 18.97 -9.18 16.12
C SER A 59 19.78 -10.48 16.23
N PRO A 60 21.12 -10.44 16.35
CA PRO A 60 21.90 -11.65 16.57
C PRO A 60 21.38 -12.26 17.87
N TYR A 61 20.76 -13.44 17.78
CA TYR A 61 20.44 -14.24 18.94
C TYR A 61 21.73 -14.43 19.74
N HIS A 62 21.90 -13.65 20.80
CA HIS A 62 22.94 -13.85 21.80
C HIS A 62 22.38 -14.88 22.79
N PRO A 63 22.71 -16.18 22.66
CA PRO A 63 22.34 -17.15 23.68
C PRO A 63 22.90 -16.65 25.01
N GLY A 64 22.00 -16.50 25.97
CA GLY A 64 22.23 -15.83 27.24
C GLY A 64 23.59 -16.17 27.84
N ARG A 65 24.31 -15.13 28.28
CA ARG A 65 25.44 -15.29 29.19
C ARG A 65 24.95 -16.14 30.35
N ARG A 66 25.43 -17.39 30.41
CA ARG A 66 25.23 -18.29 31.54
C ARG A 66 25.63 -17.51 32.79
N ARG A 67 24.64 -17.16 33.62
CA ARG A 67 24.88 -16.68 34.98
C ARG A 67 25.62 -17.83 35.66
N GLY A 68 26.90 -17.59 35.99
CA GLY A 68 27.78 -18.57 36.61
C GLY A 68 27.23 -19.06 37.96
N PRO A 69 27.71 -20.21 38.48
CA PRO A 69 27.15 -20.81 39.67
C PRO A 69 27.55 -20.06 40.95
N ARG A 70 26.53 -19.79 41.76
CA ARG A 70 26.45 -19.48 43.21
C ARG A 70 27.58 -18.67 43.86
#